data_AF-A0A7Y5LSG2-F1
#
_entry.id   AF-A0A7Y5LSG2-F1
#
_cell.length_a   1.000
_cell.length_b   1.000
_cell.length_c   1.000
_cell.angle_alpha   90.00
_cell.angle_beta   90.00
_cell.angle_gamma   90.00
#
_symmetry.space_group_name_H-M   'P 1'
#
loop_
_entity.id
_entity.type
_entity.pdbx_description
1 polymer ?
#
loop_
_entity_poly.entity_id
_entity_poly.type
_entity_poly.pdbx_seq_one_letter_code
_entity_poly.pdbx_strand_id
1 'polypeptide(L)'
;MITPMVMGPNEIPFVTDETVAFENPELAIVSAIAHGGSENALDVIINGLLAASKVDEERGTIYADLILARVSPAMRQAVEELMVANKYEYQSDFARKYYGQGLAEGKAEGKAEGKAEGKAEGKAEGRAEGVAEGEAKGEAKAILTILEVRGLTITEEQRRQVTGTTDLALLNRWLKQAVLAKTRFLPKPRMSCSRSSENGAALSRK
;
A
#
# COMPACT_ATOMS: atom_id res chain seq x y z
N MET A 1 -11.76 38.81 51.04
CA MET A 1 -12.30 37.49 50.66
C MET A 1 -12.90 37.62 49.29
N ILE A 2 -12.44 36.83 48.31
CA ILE A 2 -13.07 36.74 46.99
C ILE A 2 -14.03 35.55 47.08
N THR A 3 -15.33 35.79 46.95
CA THR A 3 -16.32 34.72 46.73
C THR A 3 -16.39 34.48 45.22
N PRO A 4 -15.85 33.36 44.71
CA PRO A 4 -15.93 33.07 43.29
C PRO A 4 -17.39 32.83 42.90
N MET A 5 -17.85 33.50 41.84
CA MET A 5 -19.13 33.20 41.21
C MET A 5 -18.94 31.97 40.34
N VAL A 6 -19.56 30.86 40.71
CA VAL A 6 -19.52 29.61 39.94
C VAL A 6 -20.72 29.60 39.01
N MET A 7 -20.48 29.67 37.71
CA MET A 7 -21.52 29.52 36.69
C MET A 7 -21.63 28.06 36.26
N GLY A 8 -22.81 27.46 36.42
CA GLY A 8 -23.10 26.10 35.97
C GLY A 8 -23.47 26.05 34.47
N PRO A 9 -23.41 24.86 33.83
CA PRO A 9 -23.77 24.70 32.41
C PRO A 9 -25.18 25.22 32.06
N ASN A 10 -26.14 25.09 32.98
CA ASN A 10 -27.52 25.54 32.76
C ASN A 10 -27.69 27.06 32.83
N GLU A 11 -26.70 27.79 33.34
CA GLU A 11 -26.71 29.25 33.42
C GLU A 11 -26.06 29.90 32.18
N ILE A 12 -25.36 29.10 31.37
CA ILE A 12 -24.77 29.54 30.11
C ILE A 12 -25.89 29.51 29.05
N PRO A 13 -26.15 30.62 28.35
CA PRO A 13 -27.19 30.66 27.32
C PRO A 13 -26.80 29.83 26.10
N PHE A 14 -27.80 29.27 25.41
CA PHE A 14 -27.60 28.62 24.11
C PHE A 14 -27.35 29.70 23.04
N VAL A 15 -26.14 29.72 22.49
CA VAL A 15 -25.81 30.58 21.35
C VAL A 15 -26.05 29.82 20.04
N THR A 16 -27.27 29.88 19.54
CA THR A 16 -27.68 29.29 18.24
C THR A 16 -27.78 30.32 17.12
N ASP A 17 -27.69 31.60 17.44
CA ASP A 17 -27.70 32.70 16.45
C ASP A 17 -26.27 33.10 16.08
N GLU A 18 -25.97 33.10 14.79
CA GLU A 18 -24.66 33.44 14.23
C GLU A 18 -24.25 34.89 14.54
N THR A 19 -25.19 35.84 14.51
CA THR A 19 -24.92 37.26 14.80
C THR A 19 -24.48 37.43 16.25
N VAL A 20 -25.18 36.78 17.18
CA VAL A 20 -24.85 36.79 18.61
C VAL A 20 -23.48 36.16 18.85
N ALA A 21 -23.17 35.08 18.13
CA ALA A 21 -21.88 34.41 18.21
C ALA A 21 -20.73 35.30 17.74
N PHE A 22 -20.94 36.09 16.69
CA PHE A 22 -19.95 37.03 16.19
C PHE A 22 -19.74 38.23 17.11
N GLU A 23 -20.80 38.74 17.73
CA GLU A 23 -20.70 39.85 18.67
C GLU A 23 -20.06 39.44 19.99
N ASN A 24 -20.22 38.17 20.40
CA ASN A 24 -19.70 37.65 21.68
C ASN A 24 -19.00 36.29 21.50
N PRO A 25 -17.77 36.26 20.95
CA PRO A 25 -17.10 35.01 20.61
C PRO A 25 -16.85 34.08 21.81
N GLU A 26 -16.38 34.61 22.94
CA GLU A 26 -16.09 33.84 24.14
C GLU A 26 -17.35 33.19 24.72
N LEU A 27 -18.49 33.88 24.62
CA LEU A 27 -19.78 33.33 25.05
C LEU A 27 -20.21 32.17 24.16
N ALA A 28 -20.03 32.30 22.84
CA ALA A 28 -20.35 31.23 21.88
C ALA A 28 -19.46 29.99 22.11
N ILE A 29 -18.17 30.19 22.36
CA ILE A 29 -17.22 29.11 22.67
C ILE A 29 -17.61 28.39 23.96
N VAL A 30 -17.89 29.14 25.03
CA VAL A 30 -18.28 28.57 26.32
C VAL A 30 -19.65 27.88 26.22
N SER A 31 -20.58 28.45 25.45
CA SER A 31 -21.86 27.81 25.11
C SER A 31 -21.65 26.48 24.37
N ALA A 32 -20.75 26.42 23.39
CA ALA A 32 -20.44 25.18 22.68
C ALA A 32 -19.86 24.10 23.58
N ILE A 33 -18.97 24.48 24.50
CA ILE A 33 -18.39 23.54 25.48
C ILE A 33 -19.46 23.04 26.46
N ALA A 34 -20.35 23.91 26.92
CA ALA A 34 -21.40 23.57 27.87
C ALA A 34 -22.49 22.69 27.24
N HIS A 35 -22.86 22.98 25.99
CA HIS A 35 -24.08 22.46 25.36
C HIS A 35 -23.84 21.52 24.17
N GLY A 36 -22.59 21.15 23.87
CA GLY A 36 -22.22 20.28 22.75
C GLY A 36 -22.75 18.84 22.79
N GLY A 37 -23.49 18.46 23.85
CA GLY A 37 -24.21 17.18 23.95
C GLY A 37 -25.74 17.32 24.04
N SER A 38 -26.28 18.53 23.83
CA SER A 38 -27.72 18.82 23.87
C SER A 38 -28.42 18.55 22.54
N GLU A 39 -29.75 18.67 22.50
CA GLU A 39 -30.54 18.60 21.27
C GLU A 39 -30.14 19.65 20.23
N ASN A 40 -29.67 20.82 20.68
CA ASN A 40 -29.19 21.92 19.84
C ASN A 40 -27.66 21.93 19.68
N ALA A 41 -26.98 20.82 20.01
CA ALA A 41 -25.53 20.75 20.04
C ALA A 41 -24.89 21.23 18.74
N LEU A 42 -25.47 20.86 17.60
CA LEU A 42 -24.90 21.14 16.29
C LEU A 42 -24.82 22.64 16.01
N ASP A 43 -25.91 23.38 16.23
CA ASP A 43 -25.96 24.83 16.02
C ASP A 43 -25.02 25.57 16.96
N VAL A 44 -24.98 25.16 18.23
CA VAL A 44 -24.10 25.80 19.22
C VAL A 44 -22.63 25.52 18.92
N ILE A 45 -22.28 24.29 18.50
CA ILE A 45 -20.92 23.93 18.12
C ILE A 45 -20.48 24.71 16.88
N ILE A 46 -21.31 24.77 15.85
CA ILE A 46 -21.00 25.51 14.62
C ILE A 46 -20.77 26.99 14.94
N ASN A 47 -21.68 27.62 15.66
CA ASN A 47 -21.54 29.02 16.05
C ASN A 47 -20.32 29.28 16.95
N GLY A 48 -20.00 28.36 17.87
CA GLY A 48 -18.79 28.44 18.69
C GLY A 48 -17.51 28.32 17.87
N LEU A 49 -17.48 27.45 16.86
CA LEU A 49 -16.34 27.31 15.94
C LEU A 49 -16.20 28.54 15.02
N LEU A 50 -17.31 29.09 14.54
CA LEU A 50 -17.34 30.33 13.76
C LEU A 50 -16.81 31.50 14.58
N ALA A 51 -17.26 31.63 15.82
CA ALA A 51 -16.77 32.61 16.79
C ALA A 51 -15.27 32.45 17.06
N ALA A 52 -14.77 31.22 17.26
CA ALA A 52 -13.36 30.95 17.48
C ALA A 52 -12.47 31.40 16.30
N SER A 53 -13.01 31.47 15.07
CA SER A 53 -12.27 31.99 13.92
C SER A 53 -12.05 33.52 13.93
N LYS A 54 -12.77 34.25 14.78
CA LYS A 54 -12.71 35.72 14.90
C LYS A 54 -11.78 36.22 16.01
N VAL A 55 -11.37 35.35 16.92
CA VAL A 55 -10.31 35.67 17.88
C VAL A 55 -8.93 35.54 17.21
N ASP A 56 -7.87 35.95 17.90
CA ASP A 56 -6.51 35.77 17.39
C ASP A 56 -6.14 34.30 17.16
N GLU A 57 -5.16 34.04 16.29
CA GLU A 57 -4.79 32.69 15.83
C GLU A 57 -4.46 31.73 16.99
N GLU A 58 -3.76 32.20 18.02
CA GLU A 58 -3.37 31.38 19.16
C GLU A 58 -4.59 30.96 19.99
N ARG A 59 -5.47 31.91 20.32
CA ARG A 59 -6.71 31.62 21.06
C ARG A 59 -7.71 30.81 20.25
N GLY A 60 -7.87 31.12 18.96
CA GLY A 60 -8.78 30.43 18.06
C GLY A 60 -8.46 28.94 17.95
N THR A 61 -7.17 28.60 17.92
CA THR A 61 -6.68 27.21 17.95
C THR A 61 -7.15 26.51 19.22
N ILE A 62 -6.83 27.09 20.38
CA ILE A 62 -7.15 26.51 21.69
C ILE A 62 -8.66 26.34 21.85
N TYR A 63 -9.45 27.32 21.41
CA TYR A 63 -10.90 27.26 21.51
C TYR A 63 -11.52 26.21 20.58
N ALA A 64 -11.04 26.11 19.34
CA ALA A 64 -11.49 25.05 18.43
C ALA A 64 -11.18 23.66 19.00
N ASP A 65 -9.98 23.46 19.56
CA ASP A 65 -9.59 22.20 20.20
C ASP A 65 -10.47 21.88 21.41
N LEU A 66 -10.76 22.86 22.27
CA LEU A 66 -11.62 22.68 23.45
C LEU A 66 -13.05 22.30 23.07
N ILE A 67 -13.61 22.95 22.04
CA ILE A 67 -14.94 22.61 21.52
C ILE A 67 -14.91 21.18 20.98
N LEU A 68 -13.99 20.88 20.05
CA LEU A 68 -13.91 19.58 19.37
C LEU A 68 -13.54 18.42 20.30
N ALA A 69 -12.88 18.67 21.43
CA ALA A 69 -12.60 17.68 22.46
C ALA A 69 -13.86 17.21 23.19
N ARG A 70 -14.94 18.01 23.19
CA ARG A 70 -16.20 17.66 23.84
C ARG A 70 -17.18 16.95 22.91
N VAL A 71 -16.93 17.00 21.61
CA VAL A 71 -17.79 16.49 20.55
C VAL A 71 -17.52 15.00 20.29
N SER A 72 -18.58 14.19 20.15
CA SER A 72 -18.43 12.77 19.80
C SER A 72 -17.92 12.60 18.35
N PRO A 73 -17.30 11.46 17.99
CA PRO A 73 -16.85 11.23 16.62
C PRO A 73 -17.95 11.40 15.56
N ALA A 74 -19.17 10.93 15.87
CA ALA A 74 -20.33 11.07 14.98
C ALA A 74 -20.75 12.54 14.80
N MET A 75 -20.67 13.34 15.87
CA MET A 75 -21.01 14.76 15.82
C MET A 75 -19.92 15.58 15.13
N ARG A 76 -18.64 15.19 15.25
CA ARG A 76 -17.54 15.81 14.49
C ARG A 76 -17.75 15.63 12.99
N GLN A 77 -18.13 14.42 12.56
CA GLN A 77 -18.47 14.16 11.17
C GLN A 77 -19.66 15.01 10.70
N ALA A 78 -20.72 15.14 11.51
CA ALA A 78 -21.87 15.99 11.16
C ALA A 78 -21.49 17.47 11.01
N VAL A 79 -20.60 17.98 11.87
CA VAL A 79 -20.06 19.35 11.78
C VAL A 79 -19.23 19.52 10.51
N GLU A 80 -18.31 18.58 10.22
CA GLU A 80 -17.49 18.59 9.01
C GLU A 80 -18.33 18.55 7.73
N GLU A 81 -19.32 17.67 7.67
CA GLU A 81 -20.25 17.55 6.53
C GLU A 81 -21.03 18.85 6.30
N LEU A 82 -21.53 19.48 7.36
CA LEU A 82 -22.23 20.76 7.24
C LEU A 82 -21.31 21.91 6.85
N MET A 83 -20.08 21.95 7.35
CA MET A 83 -19.08 22.95 6.94
C MET A 83 -18.72 22.83 5.45
N VAL A 84 -18.68 21.60 4.92
CA VAL A 84 -18.48 21.34 3.49
C VAL A 84 -19.72 21.69 2.66
N ALA A 85 -20.92 21.31 3.13
CA ALA A 85 -22.17 21.50 2.42
C ALA A 85 -22.60 22.97 2.29
N ASN A 86 -22.35 23.80 3.32
CA ASN A 86 -22.77 25.21 3.33
C ASN A 86 -21.81 26.16 2.59
N LYS A 87 -20.88 25.65 1.76
CA LYS A 87 -19.90 26.47 1.02
C LYS A 87 -19.26 27.54 1.91
N TYR A 88 -18.98 27.20 3.16
CA TYR A 88 -18.26 28.09 4.04
C TYR A 88 -16.84 28.21 3.48
N GLU A 89 -16.61 29.27 2.72
CA GLU A 89 -15.26 29.62 2.30
C GLU A 89 -14.45 29.81 3.58
N TYR A 90 -13.38 29.04 3.72
CA TYR A 90 -12.42 29.13 4.80
C TYR A 90 -11.75 30.52 4.79
N GLN A 91 -12.45 31.56 5.25
CA GLN A 91 -12.01 32.95 5.13
C GLN A 91 -11.03 33.36 6.23
N SER A 92 -10.76 32.50 7.22
CA SER A 92 -9.68 32.74 8.18
C SER A 92 -8.38 32.09 7.72
N ASP A 93 -7.24 32.80 7.85
CA ASP A 93 -5.89 32.26 7.60
C ASP A 93 -5.64 30.95 8.39
N PHE A 94 -6.30 30.82 9.54
CA PHE A 94 -6.31 29.63 10.39
C PHE A 94 -6.75 28.37 9.63
N ALA A 95 -7.96 28.37 9.06
CA ALA A 95 -8.49 27.15 8.44
C ALA A 95 -7.80 26.81 7.10
N ARG A 96 -7.28 27.81 6.37
CA ARG A 96 -6.45 27.59 5.18
C ARG A 96 -5.12 26.91 5.51
N LYS A 97 -4.48 27.29 6.61
CA LYS A 97 -3.23 26.71 7.08
C LYS A 97 -3.41 25.25 7.51
N TYR A 98 -4.42 24.95 8.34
CA TYR A 98 -4.65 23.59 8.84
C TYR A 98 -5.25 22.65 7.79
N TYR A 99 -6.19 23.11 6.95
CA TYR A 99 -6.68 22.30 5.82
C TYR A 99 -5.58 22.04 4.80
N GLY A 100 -4.74 23.05 4.52
CA GLY A 100 -3.57 22.91 3.65
C GLY A 100 -2.52 21.96 4.23
N GLN A 101 -2.25 22.05 5.52
CA GLN A 101 -1.32 21.18 6.24
C GLN A 101 -1.84 19.73 6.29
N GLY A 102 -3.10 19.53 6.65
CA GLY A 102 -3.73 18.20 6.68
C GLY A 102 -3.78 17.54 5.30
N LEU A 103 -4.07 18.31 4.24
CA LEU A 103 -4.03 17.80 2.86
C LEU A 103 -2.60 17.44 2.43
N ALA A 104 -1.61 18.25 2.82
CA ALA A 104 -0.20 18.00 2.50
C ALA A 104 0.34 16.77 3.25
N GLU A 105 0.04 16.65 4.55
CA GLU A 105 0.43 15.52 5.39
C GLU A 105 -0.25 14.23 4.91
N GLY A 106 -1.57 14.23 4.69
CA GLY A 106 -2.29 13.06 4.19
C GLY A 106 -1.81 12.62 2.80
N LYS A 107 -1.48 13.56 1.90
CA LYS A 107 -0.90 13.23 0.59
C LYS A 107 0.53 12.69 0.71
N ALA A 108 1.33 13.19 1.64
CA ALA A 108 2.68 12.71 1.89
C ALA A 108 2.67 11.31 2.49
N GLU A 109 1.81 11.06 3.48
CA GLU A 109 1.62 9.77 4.14
C GLU A 109 1.12 8.72 3.16
N GLY A 110 0.03 8.99 2.43
CA GLY A 110 -0.50 8.05 1.44
C GLY A 110 0.49 7.73 0.31
N LYS A 111 1.32 8.70 -0.10
CA LYS A 111 2.39 8.47 -1.07
C LYS A 111 3.54 7.64 -0.50
N ALA A 112 3.89 7.84 0.77
CA ALA A 112 4.93 7.08 1.44
C ALA A 112 4.50 5.63 1.66
N GLU A 113 3.27 5.42 2.13
CA GLU A 113 2.67 4.10 2.36
C GLU A 113 2.56 3.32 1.05
N GLY A 114 1.91 3.90 0.01
CA GLY A 114 1.78 3.22 -1.27
C GLY A 114 3.11 2.89 -1.95
N LYS A 115 4.15 3.73 -1.75
CA LYS A 115 5.50 3.44 -2.26
C LYS A 115 6.20 2.34 -1.45
N ALA A 116 5.99 2.29 -0.13
CA ALA A 116 6.56 1.28 0.73
C ALA A 116 5.94 -0.10 0.45
N GLU A 117 4.62 -0.15 0.36
CA GLU A 117 3.84 -1.36 0.07
C GLU A 117 4.19 -1.91 -1.31
N GLY A 118 4.09 -1.10 -2.37
CA GLY A 118 4.41 -1.55 -3.73
C GLY A 118 5.87 -2.01 -3.89
N LYS A 119 6.82 -1.41 -3.14
CA LYS A 119 8.22 -1.86 -3.14
C LYS A 119 8.41 -3.16 -2.36
N ALA A 120 7.68 -3.36 -1.27
CA ALA A 120 7.76 -4.58 -0.47
C ALA A 120 7.18 -5.77 -1.25
N GLU A 121 6.00 -5.59 -1.84
CA GLU A 121 5.31 -6.61 -2.63
C GLU A 121 6.13 -7.01 -3.86
N GLY A 122 6.54 -6.06 -4.70
CA GLY A 122 7.34 -6.35 -5.90
C GLY A 122 8.68 -7.01 -5.58
N LYS A 123 9.30 -6.71 -4.43
CA LYS A 123 10.54 -7.36 -3.99
C LYS A 123 10.30 -8.77 -3.47
N ALA A 124 9.17 -9.03 -2.83
CA ALA A 124 8.80 -10.35 -2.34
C ALA A 124 8.48 -11.29 -3.51
N GLU A 125 7.65 -10.83 -4.45
CA GLU A 125 7.27 -11.58 -5.64
C GLU A 125 8.48 -11.91 -6.52
N GLY A 126 9.30 -10.91 -6.87
CA GLY A 126 10.48 -11.14 -7.70
C GLY A 126 11.53 -12.05 -7.05
N ARG A 127 11.60 -12.09 -5.71
CA ARG A 127 12.46 -13.07 -5.01
C ARG A 127 11.88 -14.47 -5.03
N ALA A 128 10.58 -14.62 -4.81
CA ALA A 128 9.93 -15.93 -4.84
C ALA A 128 10.06 -16.56 -6.24
N GLU A 129 9.80 -15.77 -7.28
CA GLU A 129 9.97 -16.21 -8.67
C GLU A 129 11.43 -16.57 -8.98
N GLY A 130 12.38 -15.71 -8.60
CA GLY A 130 13.80 -15.97 -8.83
C GLY A 130 14.35 -17.20 -8.09
N VAL A 131 13.86 -17.49 -6.89
CA VAL A 131 14.22 -18.71 -6.15
C VAL A 131 13.63 -19.94 -6.84
N ALA A 132 12.36 -19.92 -7.19
CA ALA A 132 11.71 -21.05 -7.86
C ALA A 132 12.36 -21.37 -9.22
N GLU A 133 12.66 -20.34 -10.03
CA GLU A 133 13.36 -20.52 -11.30
C GLU A 133 14.79 -21.06 -11.10
N GLY A 134 15.48 -20.58 -10.06
CA GLY A 134 16.82 -21.05 -9.69
C GLY A 134 16.84 -22.53 -9.30
N GLU A 135 15.88 -22.96 -8.48
CA GLU A 135 15.72 -24.36 -8.07
C GLU A 135 15.39 -25.25 -9.28
N ALA A 136 14.46 -24.84 -10.13
CA ALA A 136 14.06 -25.61 -11.31
C ALA A 136 15.24 -25.79 -12.28
N LYS A 137 16.01 -24.73 -12.56
CA LYS A 137 17.25 -24.81 -13.33
C LYS A 137 18.28 -25.74 -12.69
N GLY A 138 18.38 -25.73 -11.37
CA GLY A 138 19.25 -26.62 -10.60
C GLY A 138 18.88 -28.10 -10.75
N GLU A 139 17.62 -28.45 -10.56
CA GLU A 139 17.12 -29.82 -10.71
C GLU A 139 17.25 -30.31 -12.15
N ALA A 140 16.88 -29.48 -13.14
CA ALA A 140 17.04 -29.79 -14.56
C ALA A 140 18.50 -30.13 -14.91
N LYS A 141 19.45 -29.34 -14.40
CA LYS A 141 20.88 -29.60 -14.58
C LYS A 141 21.30 -30.92 -13.93
N ALA A 142 20.83 -31.21 -12.71
CA ALA A 142 21.13 -32.46 -12.02
C ALA A 142 20.62 -33.70 -12.76
N ILE A 143 19.40 -33.64 -13.32
CA ILE A 143 18.83 -34.71 -14.15
C ILE A 143 19.74 -34.99 -15.35
N LEU A 144 20.13 -33.96 -16.09
CA LEU A 144 20.97 -34.11 -17.27
C LEU A 144 22.34 -34.70 -16.93
N THR A 145 22.96 -34.27 -15.82
CA THR A 145 24.23 -34.83 -15.34
C THR A 145 24.10 -36.32 -15.02
N ILE A 146 23.03 -36.75 -14.34
CA ILE A 146 22.83 -38.17 -14.00
C ILE A 146 22.63 -39.02 -15.26
N LEU A 147 21.81 -38.54 -16.20
CA LEU A 147 21.55 -39.25 -17.45
C LEU A 147 22.82 -39.40 -18.30
N GLU A 148 23.67 -38.37 -18.33
CA GLU A 148 24.98 -38.39 -19.00
C GLU A 148 25.93 -39.40 -18.36
N VAL A 149 26.05 -39.41 -17.02
CA VAL A 149 26.88 -40.38 -16.29
C VAL A 149 26.41 -41.83 -16.53
N ARG A 150 25.11 -42.03 -16.76
CA ARG A 150 24.55 -43.36 -17.10
C ARG A 150 24.77 -43.78 -18.54
N GLY A 151 25.33 -42.92 -19.39
CA GLY A 151 25.57 -43.20 -20.80
C GLY A 151 24.29 -43.27 -21.63
N LEU A 152 23.20 -42.63 -21.19
CA LEU A 152 22.00 -42.48 -21.99
C LEU A 152 22.20 -41.32 -22.96
N THR A 153 22.06 -41.57 -24.26
CA THR A 153 22.14 -40.51 -25.27
C THR A 153 20.88 -39.67 -25.23
N ILE A 154 21.00 -38.43 -24.73
CA ILE A 154 19.92 -37.45 -24.68
C ILE A 154 19.98 -36.62 -25.96
N THR A 155 18.84 -36.44 -26.64
CA THR A 155 18.77 -35.55 -27.79
C THR A 155 18.70 -34.08 -27.35
N GLU A 156 19.09 -33.14 -28.20
CA GLU A 156 18.99 -31.71 -27.89
C GLU A 156 17.55 -31.26 -27.60
N GLU A 157 16.56 -31.91 -28.22
CA GLU A 157 15.15 -31.65 -27.94
C GLU A 157 14.77 -32.06 -26.50
N GLN A 158 15.23 -33.23 -26.05
CA GLN A 158 15.01 -33.68 -24.67
C GLN A 158 15.75 -32.79 -23.66
N ARG A 159 16.97 -32.34 -23.99
CA ARG A 159 17.71 -31.37 -23.18
C ARG A 159 16.92 -30.07 -23.04
N ARG A 160 16.40 -29.54 -24.14
CA ARG A 160 15.54 -28.35 -24.15
C ARG A 160 14.30 -28.52 -23.30
N GLN A 161 13.59 -29.64 -23.42
CA GLN A 161 12.39 -29.92 -22.62
C GLN A 161 12.69 -29.94 -21.12
N VAL A 162 13.78 -30.59 -20.70
CA VAL A 162 14.17 -30.64 -19.28
C VAL A 162 14.56 -29.26 -18.77
N THR A 163 15.34 -28.49 -19.53
CA THR A 163 15.76 -27.13 -19.10
C THR A 163 14.66 -26.08 -19.18
N GLY A 164 13.64 -26.29 -20.02
CA GLY A 164 12.50 -25.38 -20.18
C GLY A 164 11.36 -25.64 -19.18
N THR A 165 11.45 -26.70 -18.39
CA THR A 165 10.44 -27.03 -17.39
C THR A 165 10.71 -26.24 -16.11
N THR A 166 9.69 -25.51 -15.62
CA THR A 166 9.73 -24.77 -14.36
C THR A 166 9.00 -25.48 -13.21
N ASP A 167 8.28 -26.57 -13.51
CA ASP A 167 7.58 -27.40 -12.51
C ASP A 167 8.58 -28.26 -11.72
N LEU A 168 8.89 -27.84 -10.50
CA LEU A 168 9.75 -28.55 -9.56
C LEU A 168 9.24 -29.94 -9.20
N ALA A 169 7.93 -30.15 -9.09
CA ALA A 169 7.40 -31.47 -8.72
C ALA A 169 7.63 -32.48 -9.85
N LEU A 170 7.50 -32.03 -11.09
CA LEU A 170 7.80 -32.83 -12.27
C LEU A 170 9.30 -33.11 -12.40
N LEU A 171 10.15 -32.09 -12.24
CA LEU A 171 11.61 -32.24 -12.26
C LEU A 171 12.09 -33.22 -11.18
N ASN A 172 11.60 -33.10 -9.95
CA ASN A 172 11.99 -34.00 -8.86
C ASN A 172 11.58 -35.45 -9.14
N ARG A 173 10.43 -35.66 -9.77
CA ARG A 173 10.00 -36.98 -10.22
C ARG A 173 10.93 -37.52 -11.29
N TRP A 174 11.30 -36.72 -12.29
CA TRP A 174 12.26 -37.11 -13.32
C TRP A 174 13.64 -37.40 -12.73
N LEU A 175 14.09 -36.64 -11.73
CA LEU A 175 15.33 -36.89 -11.00
C LEU A 175 15.31 -38.27 -10.33
N LYS A 176 14.24 -38.61 -9.61
CA LYS A 176 14.06 -39.94 -9.01
C LYS A 176 14.04 -41.04 -10.07
N GLN A 177 13.35 -40.84 -11.19
CA GLN A 177 13.32 -41.80 -12.28
C GLN A 177 14.70 -41.96 -12.93
N ALA A 178 15.45 -40.88 -13.13
CA ALA A 178 16.81 -40.91 -13.66
C ALA A 178 17.75 -41.71 -12.75
N VAL A 179 17.55 -41.67 -11.42
CA VAL A 179 18.29 -42.48 -10.44
C VAL A 179 17.83 -43.95 -10.42
N LEU A 180 16.57 -44.24 -10.70
CA LEU A 180 16.05 -45.62 -10.68
C LEU A 180 16.12 -46.35 -12.04
N ALA A 181 16.39 -45.60 -13.12
CA ALA A 181 16.44 -46.14 -14.47
C ALA A 181 17.48 -47.25 -14.60
N LYS A 182 17.04 -48.47 -14.92
CA LYS A 182 17.94 -49.58 -15.29
C LYS A 182 18.47 -49.33 -16.70
N THR A 183 19.77 -49.10 -16.81
CA THR A 183 20.44 -49.02 -18.11
C THR A 183 20.53 -50.41 -18.72
N ARG A 184 19.72 -50.70 -19.74
CA ARG A 184 19.95 -51.86 -20.61
C ARG A 184 21.01 -51.44 -21.61
N PHE A 185 22.21 -52.01 -21.47
CA PHE A 185 23.35 -51.72 -22.33
C PHE A 185 22.99 -52.05 -23.78
N LEU A 186 22.72 -51.02 -24.60
CA LEU A 186 22.66 -51.16 -26.04
C LEU A 186 24.08 -50.94 -26.57
N PRO A 187 24.75 -51.96 -27.14
CA PRO A 187 26.06 -51.77 -27.73
C PRO A 187 25.96 -50.74 -28.86
N LYS A 188 26.90 -49.78 -28.89
CA LYS A 188 26.98 -48.78 -29.95
C LYS A 188 26.88 -49.46 -31.32
N PRO A 189 26.06 -48.96 -32.26
CA PRO A 189 26.09 -49.49 -33.62
C PRO A 189 27.50 -49.32 -34.17
N ARG A 190 28.13 -50.44 -34.56
CA ARG A 190 29.42 -50.40 -35.26
C ARG A 190 29.21 -49.55 -36.51
N MET A 191 29.92 -48.42 -36.59
CA MET A 191 30.04 -47.66 -37.83
C MET A 191 30.56 -48.63 -38.89
N SER A 192 29.68 -49.04 -39.81
CA SER A 192 30.08 -49.76 -41.01
C SER A 192 30.92 -48.80 -41.83
N CYS A 193 32.22 -49.06 -41.87
CA CYS A 193 33.16 -48.39 -42.76
C CYS A 193 32.79 -48.75 -44.20
N SER A 194 32.05 -47.87 -44.88
CA SER A 194 31.94 -47.91 -46.34
C SER A 194 33.12 -47.14 -46.93
N ARG A 195 34.19 -47.89 -47.24
CA ARG A 195 35.22 -47.48 -48.21
C ARG A 195 34.61 -47.57 -49.61
N SER A 196 34.45 -46.44 -50.31
CA SER A 196 34.60 -46.32 -51.79
C SER A 196 34.67 -44.82 -52.12
N SER A 197 35.87 -44.29 -52.35
CA SER A 197 36.44 -43.89 -53.66
C SER A 197 36.23 -42.39 -53.89
N GLU A 198 37.27 -41.58 -53.72
CA GLU A 198 38.12 -41.13 -54.84
C GLU A 198 37.30 -40.60 -56.01
N ASN A 199 37.15 -39.28 -56.09
CA ASN A 199 37.59 -38.53 -57.27
C ASN A 199 37.60 -37.03 -56.98
N GLY A 200 38.74 -36.41 -57.25
CA GLY A 200 38.94 -34.98 -57.13
C GLY A 200 38.33 -34.20 -58.29
N ALA A 201 38.01 -32.95 -58.03
CA ALA A 201 38.16 -31.87 -59.00
C ALA A 201 38.32 -30.56 -58.23
N ALA A 202 39.49 -29.96 -58.42
CA ALA A 202 39.81 -28.59 -58.04
C ALA A 202 39.05 -27.57 -58.89
N LEU A 203 39.19 -26.29 -58.50
CA LEU A 203 38.91 -25.01 -59.18
C LEU A 203 37.70 -24.27 -58.56
N SER A 204 37.86 -23.25 -57.70
CA SER A 204 38.54 -21.93 -57.84
C SER A 204 37.68 -20.86 -58.52
N ARG A 205 37.30 -19.84 -57.72
CA ARG A 205 36.91 -18.44 -58.08
C ARG A 205 35.57 -18.34 -58.84
N LYS A 206 34.71 -17.35 -58.62
CA LYS A 206 34.86 -15.97 -58.14
C LYS A 206 33.49 -15.50 -57.64
#